data_AF-A0A7I8DYD8-F1
#
_entry.id   AF-A0A7I8DYD8-F1
#
_cell.length_a   1.000
_cell.length_b   1.000
_cell.length_c   1.000
_cell.angle_alpha   90.00
_cell.angle_beta   90.00
_cell.angle_gamma   90.00
#
_symmetry.space_group_name_H-M   'P 1'
#
loop_
_entity.id
_entity.type
_entity.pdbx_description
1 polymer ?
#
loop_
_entity_poly.entity_id
_entity_poly.type
_entity_poly.pdbx_seq_one_letter_code
_entity_poly.pdbx_strand_id
1 'polypeptide(L)' 'MSPKTGRPTTEPKNKFLKMRMSQEDLDKLSYVAEKTGMTKTDVVRKGIEIQLAGLKDK' A
#
# COMPACT_ATOMS: atom_id res chain seq x y z
N MET A 1 -16.58 -32.34 13.33
CA MET A 1 -15.67 -31.22 13.69
C MET A 1 -15.26 -30.53 12.40
N SER A 2 -15.91 -29.41 12.06
CA SER A 2 -15.58 -28.67 10.83
C SER A 2 -14.19 -28.04 10.98
N PRO A 3 -13.29 -28.10 9.98
CA PRO A 3 -11.96 -27.54 10.11
C PRO A 3 -12.04 -26.03 10.36
N LYS A 4 -11.42 -25.54 11.44
CA LYS A 4 -11.32 -24.11 11.79
C LYS A 4 -10.33 -23.34 10.91
N THR A 5 -10.16 -23.74 9.66
CA THR A 5 -9.19 -23.12 8.76
C THR A 5 -9.98 -22.32 7.74
N GLY A 6 -9.99 -21.00 7.89
CA GLY A 6 -10.53 -20.09 6.87
C GLY A 6 -9.79 -20.24 5.53
N ARG A 7 -10.16 -19.44 4.52
CA ARG A 7 -9.54 -19.51 3.19
C ARG A 7 -8.02 -19.34 3.30
N PRO A 8 -7.20 -20.37 3.02
CA PRO A 8 -5.75 -20.22 3.06
C PRO A 8 -5.37 -19.22 1.98
N THR A 9 -4.94 -18.04 2.42
CA THR A 9 -4.50 -16.96 1.53
C THR A 9 -3.00 -16.86 1.71
N THR A 10 -2.24 -17.00 0.62
CA THR A 10 -0.77 -16.98 0.63
C THR A 10 -0.21 -15.61 1.01
N GLU A 11 -0.97 -14.54 0.78
CA GLU A 11 -0.59 -13.16 1.13
C GLU A 11 -1.73 -12.40 1.82
N PRO A 12 -1.99 -12.67 3.10
CA PRO A 12 -3.02 -11.96 3.83
C PRO A 12 -2.56 -10.52 4.11
N LYS A 13 -3.40 -9.54 3.76
CA LYS A 13 -3.17 -8.10 3.97
C LYS A 13 -3.39 -7.68 5.44
N ASN A 14 -2.77 -8.41 6.37
CA ASN A 14 -3.00 -8.26 7.81
C ASN A 14 -2.02 -7.29 8.49
N LYS A 15 -1.02 -6.80 7.75
CA LYS A 15 0.02 -5.91 8.29
C LYS A 15 -0.38 -4.46 8.09
N PHE A 16 -0.28 -3.68 9.17
CA PHE A 16 -0.50 -2.24 9.17
C PHE A 16 0.83 -1.49 9.27
N LEU A 17 0.97 -0.45 8.48
CA LEU A 17 2.12 0.45 8.50
C LEU A 17 1.68 1.77 9.16
N LYS A 18 2.18 2.03 10.37
CA LYS A 18 1.98 3.31 11.06
C LYS A 18 3.16 4.22 10.75
N MET A 19 2.91 5.32 10.04
CA MET A 19 3.92 6.31 9.68
C MET A 19 3.48 7.69 10.14
N ARG A 20 4.44 8.49 10.61
CA ARG A 20 4.25 9.93 10.80
C ARG A 20 4.42 10.61 9.45
N MET A 21 3.47 11.44 9.07
CA MET A 21 3.50 12.21 7.84
C MET A 21 3.20 13.67 8.14
N SER A 22 3.75 14.58 7.35
CA SER A 22 3.38 15.98 7.39
C SER A 22 1.98 16.18 6.76
N GLN A 23 1.35 17.31 7.04
CA GLN A 23 0.07 17.65 6.41
C GLN A 23 0.21 17.73 4.88
N GLU A 24 1.29 18.36 4.39
CA GLU A 24 1.54 18.48 2.95
C GLU A 24 1.66 17.12 2.25
N ASP A 25 2.27 16.13 2.90
CA ASP A 25 2.40 14.79 2.31
C ASP A 25 1.06 14.06 2.26
N LEU A 26 0.19 14.28 3.26
CA LEU A 26 -1.18 13.77 3.24
C LEU A 26 -2.01 14.43 2.14
N ASP A 27 -1.82 15.72 1.90
CA ASP A 27 -2.51 16.46 0.84
C ASP A 27 -2.07 15.96 -0.54
N LYS A 28 -0.76 15.79 -0.76
CA LYS A 28 -0.22 15.17 -1.99
C LYS A 28 -0.78 13.77 -2.20
N LEU A 29 -0.80 12.93 -1.15
CA LEU A 29 -1.33 11.58 -1.23
C LEU A 29 -2.82 11.57 -1.60
N SER A 30 -3.59 12.51 -1.03
CA SER A 30 -5.01 12.68 -1.33
C SER A 30 -5.24 13.11 -2.78
N TYR A 31 -4.47 14.09 -3.25
CA TYR A 31 -4.52 14.57 -4.63
C TYR A 31 -4.22 13.46 -5.64
N VAL A 32 -3.17 12.68 -5.41
CA VAL A 32 -2.79 11.57 -6.29
C VAL A 32 -3.88 10.50 -6.31
N ALA A 33 -4.43 10.16 -5.13
CA ALA A 33 -5.51 9.19 -5.03
C ALA A 33 -6.76 9.63 -5.81
N GLU A 34 -7.16 10.90 -5.68
CA GLU A 34 -8.31 11.47 -6.41
C GLU A 34 -8.07 11.49 -7.93
N LYS A 35 -6.88 11.90 -8.37
CA LYS A 35 -6.56 11.97 -9.80
C LYS A 35 -6.42 10.62 -10.48
N THR A 36 -5.96 9.60 -9.76
CA THR A 36 -5.76 8.24 -10.30
C THR A 36 -6.96 7.33 -10.07
N GLY A 37 -7.94 7.74 -9.26
CA GLY A 37 -9.07 6.89 -8.85
C GLY A 37 -8.64 5.71 -7.95
N MET A 38 -7.43 5.75 -7.40
CA MET A 38 -6.88 4.68 -6.57
C MET A 38 -7.09 4.98 -5.08
N THR A 39 -7.09 3.94 -4.24
CA THR A 39 -7.08 4.16 -2.79
C THR A 39 -5.72 4.72 -2.36
N LYS A 40 -5.69 5.49 -1.25
CA LYS A 40 -4.44 5.99 -0.66
C LYS A 40 -3.43 4.85 -0.42
N THR A 41 -3.92 3.67 -0.03
CA THR A 41 -3.09 2.48 0.19
C THR A 41 -2.45 1.97 -1.11
N ASP A 42 -3.18 1.98 -2.21
CA ASP A 42 -2.67 1.51 -3.50
C ASP A 42 -1.65 2.49 -4.10
N VAL A 43 -1.85 3.80 -3.89
CA VAL A 43 -0.84 4.82 -4.25
C VAL A 43 0.48 4.57 -3.52
N VAL A 44 0.43 4.30 -2.20
CA VAL A 44 1.64 4.00 -1.41
C VAL A 44 2.30 2.70 -1.89
N ARG A 45 1.53 1.64 -2.16
CA ARG A 45 2.07 0.37 -2.69
C ARG A 45 2.79 0.56 -4.02
N LYS A 46 2.16 1.27 -4.96
CA LYS A 46 2.75 1.58 -6.26
C LYS A 46 4.03 2.41 -6.11
N GLY A 47 4.05 3.35 -5.17
CA GLY A 47 5.26 4.10 -4.81
C GLY A 47 6.41 3.18 -4.38
N ILE A 48 6.13 2.17 -3.54
CA ILE A 48 7.14 1.18 -3.10
C ILE A 48 7.69 0.38 -4.29
N GLU A 49 6.82 -0.07 -5.20
CA GLU A 49 7.23 -0.82 -6.40
C GLU A 49 8.15 0.01 -7.31
N ILE A 50 7.82 1.29 -7.53
CA ILE A 50 8.65 2.20 -8.33
C ILE A 50 10.03 2.39 -7.70
N GLN A 51 10.10 2.62 -6.39
CA GLN A 51 11.38 2.76 -5.68
C GLN A 51 12.21 1.47 -5.75
N LEU A 52 11.56 0.31 -5.62
CA LEU A 52 12.21 -0.99 -5.71
C LEU A 52 12.71 -1.29 -7.12
N ALA A 53 11.97 -0.90 -8.16
CA ALA A 53 12.42 -1.01 -9.55
C ALA A 53 13.68 -0.15 -9.78
N GLY A 54 13.65 1.12 -9.37
CA GLY A 54 14.80 2.02 -9.53
C GLY A 54 16.05 1.60 -8.75
N LEU A 55 15.92 0.76 -7.72
CA LEU A 55 17.05 0.16 -7.01
C LEU A 55 17.61 -1.09 -7.70
N LYS A 56 16.80 -1.80 -8.49
CA LYS A 56 17.22 -2.99 -9.24
C LYS A 56 17.93 -2.64 -10.55
N ASP A 57 17.67 -1.44 -11.06
CA ASP A 57 18.32 -0.91 -12.27
C ASP A 57 19.70 -0.26 -11.97
N LYS A 58 20.18 -0.36 -10.72
CA LYS A 58 21.50 0.10 -10.26
C LYS A 58 22.39 -1.08 -9.89
#